data_AF-A0A9P9CIA2-F1
#
_entry.id   AF-A0A9P9CIA2-F1
#
_cell.length_a   1.000
_cell.length_b   1.000
_cell.length_c   1.000
_cell.angle_alpha   90.00
_cell.angle_beta   90.00
_cell.angle_gamma   90.00
#
_symmetry.space_group_name_H-M   'P 1'
#
loop_
_entity.id
_entity.type
_entity.pdbx_description
1 polymer ?
#
loop_
_entity_poly.entity_id
_entity_poly.type
_entity_poly.pdbx_seq_one_letter_code
_entity_poly.pdbx_strand_id
1 'polypeptide(L)'
;MPVSVSYEIHDLDAEQLPFLPKNILADIFSQLVPNDLVGLAGTCTTLRKFLLLPSSTSIWSHAHKNKGKHTHKLDGGHIAVDASAHHSRIQLQLRTAYYNLLDKRFPSEAHTFPPYSALASLKGAQKKVSAATSSEDVSEIADWIVKAVDSWRKRWRTSLLSLLPDSDSVECPELLEQAKAIWSGKDTGPLWYPHLTLGNPYSITDRGGIDGSGLVYDADAVRVLHQLAQLASFSPHTATHRELDPLTRRFRCVNCEHDPIPRVYDWRQIIQHHRALHPLDTANRWDLWPARVAKHATESVYHQRLWVCLLCPTVQQGLLNRHEAHDHVLRSHSRPQPREGTDYMRSPSTGPQTAPLVMQLYAEERPSPNGVTSWKCHQCDSIFNGPTAFQLLDGHLQIAHKVFLQKLPSSAQTVTQPASSVRPPAPPVPAPVPAPAAARAKKPVVPSGQVAVPFLLDNHEIGSYNLTYSTVKDYVCLTDECSNGTRSFDLNGVKNHLNGRWVNETSDICWKLMHWLQA
;
A
#
# COMPACT_ATOMS: atom_id res chain seq x y z
N MET A 1 -49.44 -21.60 0.31
CA MET A 1 -48.96 -20.70 -0.77
C MET A 1 -47.58 -21.20 -1.20
N PRO A 2 -47.33 -21.48 -2.49
CA PRO A 2 -46.01 -21.92 -2.91
C PRO A 2 -45.06 -20.72 -2.93
N VAL A 3 -43.92 -20.87 -2.26
CA VAL A 3 -42.83 -19.89 -2.26
C VAL A 3 -42.18 -19.94 -3.65
N SER A 4 -42.36 -18.90 -4.44
CA SER A 4 -41.64 -18.71 -5.69
C SER A 4 -40.19 -18.38 -5.35
N VAL A 5 -39.29 -19.36 -5.55
CA VAL A 5 -37.85 -19.15 -5.50
C VAL A 5 -37.43 -18.68 -6.89
N SER A 6 -37.24 -17.37 -7.06
CA SER A 6 -36.59 -16.82 -8.24
C SER A 6 -35.10 -17.12 -8.15
N TYR A 7 -34.62 -18.05 -8.96
CA TYR A 7 -33.19 -18.21 -9.19
C TYR A 7 -32.73 -17.07 -10.09
N GLU A 8 -31.92 -16.15 -9.55
CA GLU A 8 -31.13 -15.23 -10.38
C GLU A 8 -30.15 -16.07 -11.20
N ILE A 9 -30.36 -16.12 -12.51
CA ILE A 9 -29.41 -16.74 -13.45
C ILE A 9 -28.22 -15.80 -13.53
N HIS A 10 -27.14 -16.11 -12.81
CA HIS A 10 -25.87 -15.44 -13.00
C HIS A 10 -25.31 -15.83 -14.38
N ASP A 11 -25.09 -14.84 -15.24
CA ASP A 11 -24.47 -15.01 -16.55
C ASP A 11 -23.12 -15.74 -16.39
N LEU A 12 -23.05 -16.92 -17.01
CA LEU A 12 -21.86 -17.77 -16.98
C LEU A 12 -20.87 -17.21 -18.02
N ASP A 13 -19.89 -16.43 -17.55
CA ASP A 13 -18.84 -15.87 -18.40
C ASP A 13 -18.19 -16.99 -19.24
N ALA A 14 -17.99 -16.75 -20.54
CA ALA A 14 -17.36 -17.71 -21.46
C ALA A 14 -15.96 -18.19 -21.00
N GLU A 15 -15.31 -17.41 -20.14
CA GLU A 15 -14.01 -17.72 -19.52
C GLU A 15 -14.12 -18.74 -18.38
N GLN A 16 -15.29 -18.93 -17.76
CA GLN A 16 -15.52 -19.91 -16.70
C GLN A 16 -15.91 -21.30 -17.20
N LEU A 17 -16.42 -21.38 -18.44
CA LEU A 17 -16.81 -22.66 -19.06
C LEU A 17 -15.73 -23.76 -18.92
N PRO A 18 -14.44 -23.51 -19.21
CA PRO A 18 -13.41 -24.55 -19.08
C PRO A 18 -13.22 -25.13 -17.68
N PHE A 19 -13.70 -24.45 -16.64
CA PHE A 19 -13.55 -24.85 -15.23
C PHE A 19 -14.78 -25.57 -14.69
N LEU A 20 -15.87 -25.65 -15.47
CA LEU A 20 -17.03 -26.45 -15.10
C LEU A 20 -16.67 -27.95 -15.09
N PRO A 21 -17.27 -28.75 -14.19
CA PRO A 21 -17.11 -30.19 -14.22
C PRO A 21 -17.42 -30.77 -15.61
N LYS A 22 -16.61 -31.72 -16.04
CA LYS A 22 -16.65 -32.31 -17.40
C LYS A 22 -18.04 -32.84 -17.80
N ASN A 23 -18.80 -33.38 -16.86
CA ASN A 23 -20.16 -33.84 -17.08
C ASN A 23 -21.13 -32.68 -17.39
N ILE A 24 -21.03 -31.57 -16.68
CA ILE A 24 -21.85 -30.38 -16.93
C ILE A 24 -21.54 -29.79 -18.30
N LEU A 25 -20.25 -29.72 -18.67
CA LEU A 25 -19.84 -29.31 -20.01
C LEU A 25 -20.38 -30.24 -21.09
N ALA A 26 -20.33 -31.56 -20.85
CA ALA A 26 -20.87 -32.53 -21.80
C ALA A 26 -22.38 -32.37 -22.00
N ASP A 27 -23.12 -32.12 -20.93
CA ASP A 27 -24.57 -31.90 -20.98
C ASP A 27 -24.91 -30.62 -21.75
N ILE A 28 -24.26 -29.49 -21.43
CA ILE A 28 -24.48 -28.21 -22.13
C ILE A 28 -24.12 -28.35 -23.61
N PHE A 29 -22.94 -28.89 -23.93
CA PHE A 29 -22.47 -29.02 -25.31
C PHE A 29 -23.28 -30.05 -26.11
N SER A 30 -23.88 -31.04 -25.47
CA SER A 30 -24.76 -32.01 -26.13
C SER A 30 -26.07 -31.39 -26.66
N GLN A 31 -26.45 -30.21 -26.17
CA GLN A 31 -27.61 -29.45 -26.65
C GLN A 31 -27.31 -28.59 -27.87
N LEU A 32 -26.03 -28.37 -28.19
CA LEU A 32 -25.61 -27.50 -29.30
C LEU A 32 -25.69 -28.23 -30.65
N VAL A 33 -25.69 -27.48 -31.76
CA VAL A 33 -25.53 -28.06 -33.10
C VAL A 33 -24.04 -28.16 -33.46
N PRO A 34 -23.64 -29.00 -34.45
CA PRO A 34 -22.23 -29.23 -34.74
C PRO A 34 -21.48 -27.95 -35.12
N ASN A 35 -22.14 -27.00 -35.80
CA ASN A 35 -21.52 -25.72 -36.16
C ASN A 35 -21.18 -24.87 -34.94
N ASP A 36 -22.05 -24.85 -33.92
CA ASP A 36 -21.82 -24.11 -32.69
C ASP A 36 -20.66 -24.72 -31.91
N LEU A 37 -20.55 -26.05 -31.89
CA LEU A 37 -19.39 -26.73 -31.29
C LEU A 37 -18.09 -26.41 -32.00
N VAL A 38 -18.09 -26.30 -33.33
CA VAL A 38 -16.93 -25.85 -34.10
C VAL A 38 -16.60 -24.39 -33.77
N GLY A 39 -17.61 -23.52 -33.69
CA GLY A 39 -17.44 -22.12 -33.28
C GLY A 39 -16.85 -22.00 -31.87
N LEU A 40 -17.36 -22.79 -30.92
CA LEU A 40 -16.91 -22.86 -29.54
C LEU A 40 -15.48 -23.41 -29.43
N ALA A 41 -15.12 -24.40 -30.25
CA ALA A 41 -13.72 -24.85 -30.37
C ALA A 41 -12.79 -23.75 -30.95
N GLY A 42 -13.36 -22.76 -31.64
CA GLY A 42 -12.65 -21.58 -32.13
C GLY A 42 -12.32 -20.56 -31.03
N THR A 43 -13.14 -20.44 -29.99
CA THR A 43 -13.03 -19.34 -29.00
C THR A 43 -11.88 -19.50 -28.01
N CYS A 44 -11.56 -20.72 -27.57
CA CYS A 44 -10.40 -20.96 -26.70
C CYS A 44 -9.73 -22.32 -26.90
N THR A 45 -8.43 -22.38 -26.61
CA THR A 45 -7.61 -23.58 -26.81
C THR A 45 -7.99 -24.73 -25.87
N THR A 46 -8.48 -24.42 -24.67
CA THR A 46 -8.94 -25.42 -23.70
C THR A 46 -10.21 -26.13 -24.15
N LEU A 47 -11.22 -25.39 -24.61
CA LEU A 47 -12.45 -25.97 -25.14
C LEU A 47 -12.20 -26.77 -26.42
N ARG A 48 -11.29 -26.30 -27.29
CA ARG A 48 -10.84 -27.07 -28.45
C ARG A 48 -10.25 -28.42 -28.04
N LYS A 49 -9.30 -28.43 -27.10
CA LYS A 49 -8.69 -29.67 -26.61
C LYS A 49 -9.76 -30.58 -26.01
N PHE A 50 -10.65 -30.04 -25.18
CA PHE A 50 -11.76 -30.78 -24.57
C PHE A 50 -12.67 -31.43 -25.62
N LEU A 51 -13.14 -30.67 -26.60
CA LEU A 51 -14.04 -31.16 -27.66
C LEU A 51 -13.37 -32.18 -28.60
N LEU A 52 -12.04 -32.15 -28.71
CA LEU A 52 -11.26 -33.10 -29.51
C LEU A 52 -10.82 -34.36 -28.74
N LEU A 53 -11.07 -34.45 -27.42
CA LEU A 53 -10.78 -35.67 -26.67
C LEU A 53 -11.68 -36.83 -27.13
N PRO A 54 -11.20 -38.08 -27.15
CA PRO A 54 -12.02 -39.25 -27.48
C PRO A 54 -13.28 -39.38 -26.60
N SER A 55 -13.21 -38.93 -25.34
CA SER A 55 -14.35 -38.92 -24.41
C SER A 55 -15.48 -37.99 -24.82
N SER A 56 -15.25 -37.06 -25.75
CA SER A 56 -16.24 -36.08 -26.21
C SER A 56 -17.05 -36.59 -27.41
N THR A 57 -16.83 -37.85 -27.84
CA THR A 57 -17.57 -38.48 -28.94
C THR A 57 -19.09 -38.49 -28.68
N SER A 58 -19.51 -38.66 -27.43
CA SER A 58 -20.93 -38.59 -27.06
C SER A 58 -21.52 -37.19 -27.29
N ILE A 59 -20.78 -36.13 -26.99
CA ILE A 59 -21.17 -34.74 -27.22
C ILE A 59 -21.43 -34.51 -28.70
N TRP A 60 -20.48 -34.89 -29.55
CA TRP A 60 -20.61 -34.76 -31.01
C TRP A 60 -21.75 -35.61 -31.57
N SER A 61 -21.94 -36.83 -31.08
CA SER A 61 -23.06 -37.69 -31.48
C SER A 61 -24.41 -37.03 -31.16
N HIS A 62 -24.57 -36.44 -29.98
CA HIS A 62 -25.79 -35.71 -29.62
C HIS A 62 -25.96 -34.43 -30.45
N ALA A 63 -24.89 -33.66 -30.65
CA ALA A 63 -24.95 -32.47 -31.50
C ALA A 63 -25.34 -32.81 -32.95
N HIS A 64 -24.82 -33.92 -33.51
CA HIS A 64 -25.24 -34.41 -34.82
C HIS A 64 -26.72 -34.82 -34.86
N LYS A 65 -27.26 -35.40 -33.79
CA LYS A 65 -28.71 -35.68 -33.67
C LYS A 65 -29.56 -34.41 -33.56
N ASN A 66 -28.96 -33.28 -33.17
CA ASN A 66 -29.62 -31.98 -33.13
C ASN A 66 -29.58 -31.28 -34.51
N LYS A 67 -28.79 -31.79 -35.47
CA LYS A 67 -28.77 -31.28 -36.85
C LYS A 67 -30.15 -31.48 -37.48
N GLY A 68 -30.87 -30.38 -37.70
CA GLY A 68 -32.24 -30.38 -38.23
C GLY A 68 -33.36 -30.27 -37.18
N LYS A 69 -33.05 -30.39 -35.88
CA LYS A 69 -34.04 -30.10 -34.80
C LYS A 69 -34.13 -28.60 -34.51
N HIS A 70 -33.03 -27.89 -34.69
CA HIS A 70 -32.96 -26.43 -34.55
C HIS A 70 -33.06 -25.68 -35.88
N THR A 71 -33.50 -26.33 -36.95
CA THR A 71 -34.14 -25.58 -38.04
C THR A 71 -35.53 -25.14 -37.58
N HIS A 72 -35.58 -24.33 -36.52
CA HIS A 72 -36.49 -23.21 -36.62
C HIS A 72 -36.10 -22.57 -37.95
N LYS A 73 -37.01 -22.62 -38.93
CA LYS A 73 -37.04 -21.57 -39.92
C LYS A 73 -36.95 -20.31 -39.09
N LEU A 74 -35.77 -19.71 -39.06
CA LEU A 74 -35.64 -18.29 -38.86
C LEU A 74 -36.29 -17.73 -40.12
N ASP A 75 -37.63 -17.81 -40.18
CA ASP A 75 -38.41 -16.93 -41.02
C ASP A 75 -37.81 -15.57 -40.72
N GLY A 76 -37.43 -14.82 -41.76
CA GLY A 76 -36.66 -13.58 -41.67
C GLY A 76 -37.32 -12.45 -40.85
N GLY A 77 -38.26 -12.76 -39.97
CA GLY A 77 -38.49 -11.98 -38.77
C GLY A 77 -37.17 -11.88 -38.00
N HIS A 78 -36.64 -10.67 -37.97
CA HIS A 78 -35.58 -10.23 -37.07
C HIS A 78 -35.67 -11.00 -35.75
N ILE A 79 -34.79 -11.97 -35.53
CA ILE A 79 -34.54 -12.48 -34.18
C ILE A 79 -34.06 -11.24 -33.45
N ALA A 80 -34.88 -10.73 -32.54
CA ALA A 80 -34.46 -9.72 -31.60
C ALA A 80 -33.22 -10.28 -30.92
N VAL A 81 -32.05 -9.75 -31.26
CA VAL A 81 -30.81 -10.10 -30.59
C VAL A 81 -31.09 -9.86 -29.12
N ASP A 82 -30.99 -10.92 -28.32
CA ASP A 82 -31.22 -10.84 -26.89
C ASP A 82 -30.43 -9.65 -26.35
N ALA A 83 -31.13 -8.78 -25.61
CA ALA A 83 -30.54 -7.57 -25.05
C ALA A 83 -29.28 -7.90 -24.22
N SER A 84 -29.20 -9.09 -23.63
CA SER A 84 -28.01 -9.60 -22.94
C SER A 84 -26.81 -9.80 -23.87
N ALA A 85 -27.01 -10.40 -25.05
CA ALA A 85 -25.95 -10.62 -26.03
C ALA A 85 -25.44 -9.30 -26.63
N HIS A 86 -26.35 -8.34 -26.85
CA HIS A 86 -25.98 -6.99 -27.29
C HIS A 86 -25.14 -6.26 -26.22
N HIS A 87 -25.57 -6.34 -24.96
CA HIS A 87 -24.85 -5.73 -23.83
C HIS A 87 -23.43 -6.31 -23.68
N SER A 88 -23.30 -7.64 -23.72
CA SER A 88 -22.00 -8.32 -23.62
C SER A 88 -21.05 -7.92 -24.75
N ARG A 89 -21.58 -7.78 -25.97
CA ARG A 89 -20.80 -7.30 -27.12
C ARG A 89 -20.33 -5.86 -26.94
N ILE A 90 -21.20 -4.96 -26.48
CA ILE A 90 -20.85 -3.56 -26.21
C ILE A 90 -19.78 -3.47 -25.13
N GLN A 91 -19.91 -4.23 -24.04
CA GLN A 91 -18.93 -4.28 -22.95
C GLN A 91 -17.53 -4.70 -23.46
N LEU A 92 -17.45 -5.71 -24.33
CA LEU A 92 -16.19 -6.17 -24.90
C LEU A 92 -15.56 -5.13 -25.85
N GLN A 93 -16.39 -4.50 -26.69
CA GLN A 93 -15.92 -3.43 -27.58
C GLN A 93 -15.45 -2.22 -26.78
N LEU A 94 -16.17 -1.86 -25.72
CA LEU A 94 -15.84 -0.75 -24.84
C LEU A 94 -14.54 -0.99 -24.06
N ARG A 95 -14.34 -2.22 -23.55
CA ARG A 95 -13.05 -2.63 -22.95
C ARG A 95 -11.89 -2.43 -23.92
N THR A 96 -12.04 -2.90 -25.17
CA THR A 96 -11.01 -2.77 -26.20
C THR A 96 -10.75 -1.30 -26.54
N ALA A 97 -11.80 -0.50 -26.74
CA ALA A 97 -11.70 0.92 -27.04
C ALA A 97 -11.04 1.71 -25.90
N TYR A 98 -11.37 1.40 -24.64
CA TYR A 98 -10.76 2.00 -23.46
C TYR A 98 -9.24 1.81 -23.43
N TYR A 99 -8.76 0.57 -23.52
CA TYR A 99 -7.32 0.31 -23.48
C TYR A 99 -6.58 0.90 -24.70
N ASN A 100 -7.17 0.84 -25.90
CA ASN A 100 -6.60 1.49 -27.08
C ASN A 100 -6.46 3.02 -26.89
N LEU A 101 -7.44 3.66 -26.25
CA LEU A 101 -7.37 5.10 -25.94
C LEU A 101 -6.32 5.41 -24.87
N LEU A 102 -6.18 4.56 -23.85
CA LEU A 102 -5.12 4.71 -22.84
C LEU A 102 -3.74 4.60 -23.47
N ASP A 103 -3.49 3.56 -24.27
CA ASP A 103 -2.20 3.37 -24.94
C ASP A 103 -1.88 4.54 -25.88
N LYS A 104 -2.90 5.10 -26.55
CA LYS A 104 -2.74 6.24 -27.46
C LYS A 104 -2.47 7.56 -26.75
N ARG A 105 -3.16 7.85 -25.64
CA ARG A 105 -3.12 9.16 -24.97
C ARG A 105 -2.14 9.24 -23.81
N PHE A 106 -1.94 8.12 -23.12
CA PHE A 106 -1.20 8.03 -21.86
C PHE A 106 -0.22 6.83 -21.89
N PRO A 107 0.67 6.72 -22.89
CA PRO A 107 1.50 5.52 -23.09
C PRO A 107 2.40 5.20 -21.88
N SER A 108 2.86 6.22 -21.16
CA SER A 108 3.67 6.05 -19.95
C SER A 108 2.85 5.80 -18.69
N GLU A 109 1.57 6.16 -18.68
CA GLU A 109 0.71 6.20 -17.49
C GLU A 109 -0.47 5.23 -17.57
N ALA A 110 -0.66 4.50 -18.67
CA ALA A 110 -1.79 3.60 -18.88
C ALA A 110 -1.98 2.61 -17.72
N HIS A 111 -0.88 2.12 -17.15
CA HIS A 111 -0.87 1.22 -15.99
C HIS A 111 -1.42 1.82 -14.69
N THR A 112 -1.45 3.14 -14.62
CA THR A 112 -1.91 3.87 -13.44
C THR A 112 -3.41 4.19 -13.50
N PHE A 113 -4.08 3.87 -14.61
CA PHE A 113 -5.53 3.97 -14.72
C PHE A 113 -6.21 2.74 -14.10
N PRO A 114 -7.41 2.88 -13.49
CA PRO A 114 -8.15 1.74 -12.97
C PRO A 114 -8.48 0.72 -14.08
N PRO A 115 -8.55 -0.58 -13.74
CA PRO A 115 -8.92 -1.60 -14.72
C PRO A 115 -10.36 -1.37 -15.21
N TYR A 116 -10.62 -1.69 -16.48
CA TYR A 116 -11.93 -1.46 -17.11
C TYR A 116 -13.10 -2.07 -16.32
N SER A 117 -12.94 -3.27 -15.77
CA SER A 117 -13.99 -3.95 -14.99
C SER A 117 -14.50 -3.10 -13.82
N ALA A 118 -13.62 -2.29 -13.25
CA ALA A 118 -13.91 -1.47 -12.10
C ALA A 118 -14.52 -0.11 -12.52
N LEU A 119 -14.30 0.33 -13.76
CA LEU A 119 -14.95 1.51 -14.35
C LEU A 119 -16.30 1.18 -14.98
N ALA A 120 -16.46 -0.03 -15.53
CA ALA A 120 -17.69 -0.51 -16.14
C ALA A 120 -18.85 -0.59 -15.14
N SER A 121 -18.54 -0.67 -13.85
CA SER A 121 -19.52 -0.70 -12.77
C SER A 121 -19.92 0.68 -12.24
N LEU A 122 -19.29 1.76 -12.73
CA LEU A 122 -19.68 3.12 -12.38
C LEU A 122 -21.10 3.39 -12.92
N LYS A 123 -21.99 3.93 -12.09
CA LYS A 123 -23.39 4.23 -12.49
C LYS A 123 -23.46 5.08 -13.77
N GLY A 124 -22.59 6.08 -13.89
CA GLY A 124 -22.48 6.90 -15.10
C GLY A 124 -22.05 6.11 -16.34
N ALA A 125 -21.12 5.17 -16.20
CA ALA A 125 -20.70 4.28 -17.28
C ALA A 125 -21.82 3.28 -17.63
N GLN A 126 -22.41 2.60 -16.66
CA GLN A 126 -23.52 1.67 -16.86
C GLN A 126 -24.70 2.32 -17.59
N LYS A 127 -25.10 3.51 -17.17
CA LYS A 127 -26.17 4.28 -17.82
C LYS A 127 -25.85 4.57 -19.29
N LYS A 128 -24.63 5.02 -19.57
CA LYS A 128 -24.18 5.28 -20.94
C LYS A 128 -24.11 4.01 -21.79
N VAL A 129 -23.59 2.92 -21.23
CA VAL A 129 -23.51 1.61 -21.90
C VAL A 129 -24.91 1.08 -22.23
N SER A 130 -25.87 1.21 -21.31
CA SER A 130 -27.26 0.77 -21.54
C SER A 130 -27.99 1.58 -22.63
N ALA A 131 -27.51 2.79 -22.92
CA ALA A 131 -28.06 3.66 -23.96
C ALA A 131 -27.32 3.54 -25.30
N ALA A 132 -26.19 2.82 -25.34
CA ALA A 132 -25.42 2.64 -26.56
C ALA A 132 -26.13 1.66 -27.51
N THR A 133 -26.23 2.06 -28.77
CA THR A 133 -26.84 1.28 -29.86
C THR A 133 -25.85 1.04 -31.00
N SER A 134 -24.79 1.85 -31.08
CA SER A 134 -23.82 1.85 -32.17
C SER A 134 -22.37 1.66 -31.68
N SER A 135 -21.46 1.34 -32.61
CA SER A 135 -20.01 1.32 -32.33
C SER A 135 -19.41 2.71 -32.14
N GLU A 136 -20.06 3.74 -32.67
CA GLU A 136 -19.66 5.14 -32.46
C GLU A 136 -19.90 5.53 -31.00
N ASP A 137 -21.06 5.15 -30.45
CA ASP A 137 -21.39 5.31 -29.04
C ASP A 137 -20.33 4.67 -28.14
N VAL A 138 -19.85 3.47 -28.50
CA VAL A 138 -18.80 2.77 -27.74
C VAL A 138 -17.51 3.61 -27.67
N SER A 139 -17.12 4.23 -28.78
CA SER A 139 -15.89 5.05 -28.82
C SER A 139 -16.04 6.33 -28.01
N GLU A 140 -17.21 6.97 -28.08
CA GLU A 140 -17.54 8.15 -27.26
C GLU A 140 -17.59 7.83 -25.77
N ILE A 141 -18.16 6.68 -25.39
CA ILE A 141 -18.22 6.23 -24.00
C ILE A 141 -16.80 5.94 -23.50
N ALA A 142 -15.97 5.27 -24.30
CA ALA A 142 -14.58 5.01 -23.94
C ALA A 142 -13.80 6.32 -23.70
N ASP A 143 -13.96 7.30 -24.60
CA ASP A 143 -13.38 8.63 -24.46
C ASP A 143 -13.85 9.35 -23.20
N TRP A 144 -15.16 9.30 -22.93
CA TRP A 144 -15.75 9.87 -21.72
C TRP A 144 -15.19 9.21 -20.45
N ILE A 145 -15.07 7.87 -20.40
CA ILE A 145 -14.49 7.15 -19.26
C ILE A 145 -13.06 7.63 -19.02
N VAL A 146 -12.23 7.69 -20.06
CA VAL A 146 -10.82 8.14 -19.94
C VAL A 146 -10.75 9.58 -19.42
N LYS A 147 -11.56 10.50 -19.96
CA LYS A 147 -11.64 11.90 -19.49
C LYS A 147 -12.13 12.01 -18.04
N ALA A 148 -13.12 11.21 -17.67
CA ALA A 148 -13.67 11.19 -16.32
C ALA A 148 -12.63 10.71 -15.30
N VAL A 149 -11.89 9.65 -15.63
CA VAL A 149 -10.77 9.15 -14.80
C VAL A 149 -9.66 10.20 -14.71
N ASP A 150 -9.20 10.78 -15.82
CA ASP A 150 -8.16 11.83 -15.79
C ASP A 150 -8.59 13.03 -14.94
N SER A 151 -9.82 13.50 -15.10
CA SER A 151 -10.39 14.59 -14.29
C SER A 151 -10.45 14.23 -12.80
N TRP A 152 -10.85 13.00 -12.48
CA TRP A 152 -10.86 12.49 -11.12
C TRP A 152 -9.44 12.44 -10.53
N ARG A 153 -8.45 11.94 -11.27
CA ARG A 153 -7.05 11.86 -10.83
C ARG A 153 -6.45 13.25 -10.60
N LYS A 154 -6.74 14.21 -11.48
CA LYS A 154 -6.31 15.61 -11.31
C LYS A 154 -6.88 16.21 -10.03
N ARG A 155 -8.19 16.06 -9.78
CA ARG A 155 -8.81 16.51 -8.52
C ARG A 155 -8.18 15.84 -7.31
N TRP A 156 -8.00 14.52 -7.36
CA TRP A 156 -7.35 13.77 -6.29
C TRP A 156 -5.91 14.20 -6.02
N ARG A 157 -5.13 14.44 -7.08
CA ARG A 157 -3.76 14.96 -6.96
C ARG A 157 -3.77 16.31 -6.24
N THR A 158 -4.65 17.23 -6.63
CA THR A 158 -4.81 18.52 -5.94
C THR A 158 -5.21 18.34 -4.48
N SER A 159 -6.19 17.49 -4.18
CA SER A 159 -6.61 17.21 -2.81
C SER A 159 -5.49 16.60 -1.96
N LEU A 160 -4.77 15.60 -2.48
CA LEU A 160 -3.67 14.96 -1.76
C LEU A 160 -2.50 15.92 -1.51
N LEU A 161 -2.18 16.77 -2.49
CA LEU A 161 -1.16 17.81 -2.33
C LEU A 161 -1.57 18.79 -1.22
N SER A 162 -2.83 19.21 -1.17
CA SER A 162 -3.33 20.13 -0.13
C SER A 162 -3.30 19.56 1.30
N LEU A 163 -3.10 18.24 1.46
CA LEU A 163 -2.95 17.59 2.77
C LEU A 163 -1.49 17.54 3.25
N LEU A 164 -0.51 17.89 2.41
CA LEU A 164 0.91 17.86 2.79
C LEU A 164 1.29 19.13 3.56
N PRO A 165 2.17 19.03 4.59
CA PRO A 165 2.48 20.14 5.50
C PRO A 165 3.20 21.34 4.86
N ASP A 166 3.85 21.18 3.69
CA ASP A 166 4.60 22.23 2.99
C ASP A 166 4.08 22.48 1.56
N SER A 167 2.77 22.32 1.32
CA SER A 167 2.21 22.32 -0.04
C SER A 167 2.01 23.70 -0.67
N ASP A 168 2.62 24.76 -0.14
CA ASP A 168 2.46 26.13 -0.68
C ASP A 168 2.81 26.21 -2.18
N SER A 169 3.61 25.26 -2.70
CA SER A 169 3.74 24.99 -4.14
C SER A 169 2.76 23.89 -4.61
N VAL A 170 1.54 24.30 -4.96
CA VAL A 170 0.46 23.41 -5.49
C VAL A 170 0.86 22.66 -6.77
N GLU A 171 2.00 23.01 -7.39
CA GLU A 171 2.40 22.54 -8.73
C GLU A 171 3.56 21.54 -8.76
N CYS A 172 3.89 20.84 -7.66
CA CYS A 172 4.95 19.82 -7.70
C CYS A 172 4.39 18.38 -7.59
N PRO A 173 3.92 17.76 -8.69
CA PRO A 173 3.46 16.37 -8.72
C PRO A 173 4.48 15.36 -8.18
N GLU A 174 5.77 15.68 -8.29
CA GLU A 174 6.88 14.84 -7.79
C GLU A 174 6.80 14.61 -6.28
N LEU A 175 6.18 15.54 -5.53
CA LEU A 175 5.95 15.37 -4.09
C LEU A 175 5.06 14.16 -3.76
N LEU A 176 4.13 13.78 -4.65
CA LEU A 176 3.30 12.59 -4.44
C LEU A 176 4.06 11.29 -4.70
N GLU A 177 5.11 11.33 -5.52
CA GLU A 177 5.96 10.16 -5.76
C GLU A 177 6.97 9.95 -4.62
N GLN A 178 7.23 10.99 -3.82
CA GLN A 178 8.08 10.89 -2.65
C GLN A 178 7.48 9.92 -1.65
N ALA A 179 8.34 9.10 -1.04
CA ALA A 179 7.93 8.08 -0.10
C ALA A 179 7.24 8.68 1.13
N LYS A 180 7.51 9.95 1.46
CA LYS A 180 6.87 10.70 2.55
C LYS A 180 5.41 11.04 2.30
N ALA A 181 4.90 10.80 1.10
CA ALA A 181 3.49 10.99 0.77
C ALA A 181 2.70 9.78 1.29
N ILE A 182 2.54 9.72 2.63
CA ILE A 182 1.83 8.67 3.33
C ILE A 182 0.61 9.27 3.99
N TRP A 183 -0.54 8.64 3.75
CA TRP A 183 -1.80 9.02 4.34
C TRP A 183 -2.35 7.87 5.17
N SER A 184 -3.27 8.20 6.06
CA SER A 184 -4.03 7.25 6.86
C SER A 184 -5.51 7.57 6.73
N GLY A 185 -6.35 6.54 6.63
CA GLY A 185 -7.79 6.70 6.80
C GLY A 185 -8.20 6.32 8.22
N LYS A 186 -9.42 6.72 8.61
CA LYS A 186 -9.98 6.47 9.96
C LYS A 186 -9.92 5.00 10.38
N ASP A 187 -10.18 4.09 9.44
CA ASP A 187 -10.24 2.63 9.68
C ASP A 187 -9.32 1.85 8.75
N THR A 188 -8.44 2.53 8.02
CA THR A 188 -7.55 1.91 7.05
C THR A 188 -6.10 2.03 7.49
N GLY A 189 -5.29 1.03 7.11
CA GLY A 189 -3.85 1.07 7.29
C GLY A 189 -3.22 2.25 6.53
N PRO A 190 -1.89 2.41 6.60
CA PRO A 190 -1.19 3.39 5.78
C PRO A 190 -1.57 3.22 4.30
N LEU A 191 -1.78 4.34 3.63
CA LEU A 191 -2.14 4.45 2.22
C LEU A 191 -1.05 5.25 1.51
N TRP A 192 -0.76 4.86 0.28
CA TRP A 192 0.38 5.38 -0.48
C TRP A 192 -0.03 5.76 -1.88
N TYR A 193 0.67 6.70 -2.48
CA TYR A 193 0.54 7.00 -3.91
C TYR A 193 1.46 6.07 -4.73
N PRO A 194 1.07 5.64 -5.95
CA PRO A 194 -0.21 5.85 -6.62
C PRO A 194 -1.32 4.88 -6.16
N HIS A 195 -1.09 4.02 -5.16
CA HIS A 195 -2.09 3.02 -4.72
C HIS A 195 -3.43 3.63 -4.32
N LEU A 196 -3.44 4.84 -3.76
CA LEU A 196 -4.65 5.63 -3.51
C LEU A 196 -5.48 5.88 -4.77
N THR A 197 -4.81 6.07 -5.91
CA THR A 197 -5.47 6.30 -7.21
C THR A 197 -5.80 5.00 -7.95
N LEU A 198 -5.23 3.87 -7.52
CA LEU A 198 -5.53 2.53 -8.02
C LEU A 198 -6.61 1.82 -7.19
N GLY A 199 -7.00 2.41 -6.07
CA GLY A 199 -8.01 1.89 -5.16
C GLY A 199 -9.35 1.68 -5.84
N ASN A 200 -10.17 0.84 -5.20
CA ASN A 200 -11.45 0.39 -5.70
C ASN A 200 -12.32 1.57 -6.23
N PRO A 201 -12.56 1.69 -7.55
CA PRO A 201 -13.38 2.75 -8.11
C PRO A 201 -14.85 2.67 -7.71
N TYR A 202 -15.29 1.62 -7.00
CA TYR A 202 -16.57 1.65 -6.28
C TYR A 202 -16.63 2.76 -5.21
N SER A 203 -15.49 3.32 -4.80
CA SER A 203 -15.42 4.55 -3.99
C SER A 203 -15.63 5.82 -4.82
N ILE A 204 -15.66 5.75 -6.15
CA ILE A 204 -16.14 6.81 -7.05
C ILE A 204 -17.67 6.73 -7.07
N THR A 205 -18.33 6.83 -5.91
CA THR A 205 -19.79 7.01 -5.91
C THR A 205 -20.11 8.46 -6.26
N ASP A 206 -21.05 8.63 -7.18
CA ASP A 206 -21.43 9.87 -7.88
C ASP A 206 -21.80 11.08 -6.99
N ARG A 207 -21.83 10.97 -5.65
CA ARG A 207 -22.16 12.10 -4.74
C ARG A 207 -21.50 12.08 -3.35
N GLY A 208 -20.58 11.17 -3.07
CA GLY A 208 -19.98 11.07 -1.72
C GLY A 208 -18.79 10.14 -1.62
N GLY A 209 -18.16 9.85 -2.77
CA GLY A 209 -16.91 9.12 -2.81
C GLY A 209 -15.82 9.90 -2.12
N ILE A 210 -15.10 9.25 -1.20
CA ILE A 210 -13.93 9.75 -0.43
C ILE A 210 -13.37 11.00 -1.10
N ASP A 211 -13.86 12.17 -0.71
CA ASP A 211 -13.42 13.51 -1.15
C ASP A 211 -12.05 13.86 -0.56
N GLY A 212 -11.27 12.83 -0.24
CA GLY A 212 -10.24 12.89 0.78
C GLY A 212 -10.81 13.03 2.20
N SER A 213 -12.14 13.08 2.44
CA SER A 213 -12.63 13.17 3.83
C SER A 213 -12.20 11.96 4.64
N GLY A 214 -11.51 12.25 5.74
CA GLY A 214 -10.95 11.24 6.62
C GLY A 214 -9.57 10.72 6.21
N LEU A 215 -9.01 11.15 5.08
CA LEU A 215 -7.57 10.99 4.83
C LEU A 215 -6.81 12.06 5.60
N VAL A 216 -5.85 11.60 6.40
CA VAL A 216 -4.97 12.46 7.18
C VAL A 216 -3.53 12.12 6.82
N TYR A 217 -2.70 13.15 6.63
CA TYR A 217 -1.27 12.98 6.46
C TYR A 217 -0.68 12.27 7.69
N ASP A 218 0.00 11.15 7.47
CA ASP A 218 0.50 10.28 8.53
C ASP A 218 1.92 10.71 8.91
N ALA A 219 2.03 11.76 9.72
CA ALA A 219 3.31 12.33 10.15
C ALA A 219 4.21 11.30 10.84
N ASP A 220 3.61 10.33 11.54
CA ASP A 220 4.33 9.29 12.28
C ASP A 220 4.96 8.27 11.35
N ALA A 221 4.18 7.78 10.37
CA ALA A 221 4.70 6.95 9.30
C ALA A 221 5.86 7.63 8.56
N VAL A 222 5.76 8.94 8.34
CA VAL A 222 6.83 9.72 7.68
C VAL A 222 8.08 9.83 8.53
N ARG A 223 7.96 10.05 9.85
CA ARG A 223 9.11 10.03 10.76
C ARG A 223 9.83 8.68 10.74
N VAL A 224 9.07 7.58 10.79
CA VAL A 224 9.62 6.23 10.69
C VAL A 224 10.31 6.03 9.35
N LEU A 225 9.64 6.36 8.26
CA LEU A 225 10.21 6.26 6.92
C LEU A 225 11.51 7.06 6.78
N HIS A 226 11.58 8.25 7.35
CA HIS A 226 12.78 9.09 7.31
C HIS A 226 13.99 8.36 7.89
N GLN A 227 13.81 7.69 9.03
CA GLN A 227 14.84 6.86 9.65
C GLN A 227 15.20 5.65 8.77
N LEU A 228 14.19 4.97 8.18
CA LEU A 228 14.42 3.83 7.30
C LEU A 228 15.18 4.20 6.03
N ALA A 229 14.85 5.34 5.41
CA ALA A 229 15.53 5.86 4.24
C ALA A 229 17.00 6.14 4.55
N GLN A 230 17.29 6.82 5.68
CA GLN A 230 18.66 7.05 6.14
C GLN A 230 19.44 5.75 6.35
N LEU A 231 18.84 4.77 7.05
CA LEU A 231 19.45 3.45 7.25
C LEU A 231 19.72 2.75 5.91
N ALA A 232 18.81 2.88 4.96
CA ALA A 232 18.94 2.32 3.62
C ALA A 232 19.87 3.13 2.69
N SER A 233 20.49 4.21 3.20
CA SER A 233 21.38 5.10 2.43
C SER A 233 20.67 5.87 1.32
N PHE A 234 19.37 6.14 1.46
CA PHE A 234 18.59 7.05 0.61
C PHE A 234 18.43 8.41 1.28
N SER A 235 18.23 9.45 0.47
CA SER A 235 17.84 10.77 0.96
C SER A 235 16.37 10.75 1.38
N PRO A 236 16.03 11.03 2.65
CA PRO A 236 14.64 11.00 3.11
C PRO A 236 13.71 12.01 2.42
N HIS A 237 14.29 13.10 1.89
CA HIS A 237 13.54 14.17 1.25
C HIS A 237 13.21 13.89 -0.21
N THR A 238 13.96 12.98 -0.85
CA THR A 238 13.82 12.71 -2.29
C THR A 238 13.53 11.24 -2.60
N ALA A 239 13.66 10.34 -1.60
CA ALA A 239 13.36 8.93 -1.77
C ALA A 239 11.91 8.77 -2.22
N THR A 240 11.70 7.96 -3.25
CA THR A 240 10.38 7.63 -3.80
C THR A 240 9.95 6.23 -3.37
N HIS A 241 8.64 5.95 -3.42
CA HIS A 241 8.15 4.58 -3.18
C HIS A 241 8.76 3.58 -4.18
N ARG A 242 8.98 4.02 -5.42
CA ARG A 242 9.60 3.23 -6.49
C ARG A 242 11.04 2.84 -6.20
N GLU A 243 11.78 3.63 -5.43
CA GLU A 243 13.14 3.31 -5.01
C GLU A 243 13.16 2.38 -3.79
N LEU A 244 12.21 2.54 -2.87
CA LEU A 244 12.15 1.76 -1.63
C LEU A 244 11.47 0.39 -1.78
N ASP A 245 10.49 0.24 -2.68
CA ASP A 245 9.83 -1.05 -2.94
C ASP A 245 10.76 -2.16 -3.45
N PRO A 246 11.68 -1.93 -4.41
CA PRO A 246 12.64 -2.94 -4.85
C PRO A 246 13.78 -3.16 -3.84
N LEU A 247 13.78 -2.44 -2.71
CA LEU A 247 14.83 -2.56 -1.71
C LEU A 247 14.87 -3.97 -1.16
N THR A 248 15.99 -4.65 -1.41
CA THR A 248 16.26 -5.99 -0.86
C THR A 248 16.68 -5.95 0.60
N ARG A 249 17.01 -4.76 1.13
CA ARG A 249 17.28 -4.57 2.55
C ARG A 249 16.04 -4.89 3.38
N ARG A 250 16.28 -5.41 4.57
CA ARG A 250 15.23 -5.71 5.54
C ARG A 250 15.59 -5.09 6.86
N PHE A 251 14.55 -4.79 7.61
CA PHE A 251 14.67 -4.04 8.83
C PHE A 251 14.15 -4.86 10.01
N ARG A 252 14.61 -4.52 11.22
CA ARG A 252 14.10 -5.02 12.49
C ARG A 252 13.72 -3.87 13.40
N CYS A 253 12.70 -4.12 14.23
CA CYS A 253 12.41 -3.28 15.39
C CYS A 253 13.33 -3.66 16.54
N VAL A 254 14.10 -2.71 17.07
CA VAL A 254 14.93 -2.94 18.26
C VAL A 254 14.08 -2.92 19.53
N ASN A 255 12.95 -2.21 19.53
CA ASN A 255 12.07 -2.13 20.70
C ASN A 255 11.26 -3.41 20.95
N CYS A 256 11.04 -4.25 19.92
CA CYS A 256 10.37 -5.55 20.04
C CYS A 256 11.35 -6.71 20.23
N GLU A 257 12.55 -6.45 20.75
CA GLU A 257 13.60 -7.46 20.92
C GLU A 257 13.23 -8.58 21.89
N HIS A 258 12.23 -8.37 22.74
CA HIS A 258 11.71 -9.40 23.66
C HIS A 258 10.94 -10.52 22.94
N ASP A 259 10.59 -10.36 21.66
CA ASP A 259 9.98 -11.43 20.90
C ASP A 259 11.00 -12.59 20.75
N PRO A 260 10.63 -13.84 21.11
CA PRO A 260 11.55 -14.98 21.06
C PRO A 260 12.06 -15.27 19.64
N ILE A 261 11.34 -14.78 18.63
CA ILE A 261 11.66 -14.95 17.23
C ILE A 261 11.59 -13.58 16.56
N PRO A 262 12.73 -13.03 16.15
CA PRO A 262 12.75 -11.70 15.58
C PRO A 262 12.10 -11.73 14.19
N ARG A 263 11.41 -10.64 13.85
CA ARG A 263 10.68 -10.46 12.59
C ARG A 263 11.53 -9.72 11.57
N VAL A 264 11.31 -10.03 10.29
CA VAL A 264 12.01 -9.41 9.17
C VAL A 264 11.02 -8.57 8.37
N TYR A 265 11.17 -7.26 8.44
CA TYR A 265 10.23 -6.33 7.84
C TYR A 265 10.80 -5.72 6.55
N ASP A 266 9.94 -5.57 5.53
CA ASP A 266 10.11 -4.55 4.51
C ASP A 266 9.74 -3.15 5.07
N TRP A 267 10.00 -2.08 4.30
CA TRP A 267 9.79 -0.72 4.80
C TRP A 267 8.29 -0.41 5.06
N ARG A 268 7.37 -1.01 4.29
CA ARG A 268 5.91 -0.84 4.46
C ARG A 268 5.42 -1.57 5.72
N GLN A 269 5.92 -2.78 5.93
CA GLN A 269 5.61 -3.61 7.09
C GLN A 269 6.11 -2.96 8.40
N ILE A 270 7.26 -2.26 8.38
CA ILE A 270 7.70 -1.49 9.56
C ILE A 270 6.72 -0.39 9.92
N ILE A 271 6.24 0.38 8.94
CA ILE A 271 5.31 1.48 9.22
C ILE A 271 4.03 0.94 9.87
N GLN A 272 3.50 -0.17 9.35
CA GLN A 272 2.32 -0.79 9.95
C GLN A 272 2.62 -1.36 11.35
N HIS A 273 3.77 -2.03 11.51
CA HIS A 273 4.21 -2.54 12.81
C HIS A 273 4.35 -1.42 13.85
N HIS A 274 4.96 -0.30 13.45
CA HIS A 274 5.07 0.91 14.27
C HIS A 274 3.69 1.36 14.74
N ARG A 275 2.75 1.60 13.81
CA ARG A 275 1.38 2.02 14.14
C ARG A 275 0.64 1.06 15.06
N ALA A 276 0.86 -0.25 14.90
CA ALA A 276 0.14 -1.27 15.64
C ALA A 276 0.65 -1.46 17.07
N LEU A 277 1.97 -1.33 17.30
CA LEU A 277 2.61 -1.78 18.55
C LEU A 277 3.37 -0.70 19.29
N HIS A 278 3.63 0.45 18.66
CA HIS A 278 4.47 1.50 19.24
C HIS A 278 3.68 2.81 19.36
N PRO A 279 3.57 3.39 20.57
CA PRO A 279 3.00 4.72 20.74
C PRO A 279 3.78 5.79 19.95
N LEU A 280 3.12 6.90 19.65
CA LEU A 280 3.68 8.00 18.84
C LEU A 280 4.91 8.68 19.45
N ASP A 281 5.13 8.49 20.76
CA ASP A 281 6.19 9.14 21.53
C ASP A 281 7.39 8.24 21.84
N THR A 282 7.36 6.96 21.45
CA THR A 282 8.52 6.10 21.69
C THR A 282 9.60 6.43 20.65
N ALA A 283 10.82 6.71 21.14
CA ALA A 283 12.01 6.77 20.31
C ALA A 283 12.29 5.36 19.76
N ASN A 284 11.58 5.00 18.70
CA ASN A 284 11.72 3.68 18.09
C ASN A 284 13.04 3.64 17.37
N ARG A 285 13.81 2.60 17.66
CA ARG A 285 15.08 2.35 17.01
C ARG A 285 14.90 1.22 16.02
N TRP A 286 15.22 1.51 14.77
CA TRP A 286 15.24 0.54 13.68
C TRP A 286 16.68 0.16 13.36
N ASP A 287 16.87 -1.06 12.87
CA ASP A 287 18.17 -1.54 12.46
C ASP A 287 18.05 -2.39 11.19
N LEU A 288 19.15 -2.54 10.46
CA LEU A 288 19.21 -3.37 9.27
C LEU A 288 19.50 -4.82 9.64
N TRP A 289 18.78 -5.75 9.01
CA TRP A 289 19.20 -7.14 8.99
C TRP A 289 20.46 -7.30 8.14
N PRO A 290 21.35 -8.26 8.47
CA PRO A 290 22.47 -8.63 7.61
C PRO A 290 21.98 -9.05 6.23
N ALA A 291 22.76 -8.72 5.20
CA ALA A 291 22.40 -8.93 3.79
C ALA A 291 21.92 -10.36 3.47
N ARG A 292 22.48 -11.39 4.14
CA ARG A 292 22.06 -12.78 3.99
C ARG A 292 20.61 -13.04 4.42
N VAL A 293 20.17 -12.47 5.54
CA VAL A 293 18.80 -12.62 6.06
C VAL A 293 17.84 -11.86 5.15
N ALA A 294 18.25 -10.66 4.73
CA ALA A 294 17.50 -9.82 3.83
C ALA A 294 17.27 -10.50 2.46
N LYS A 295 18.29 -11.20 1.93
CA LYS A 295 18.18 -12.01 0.71
C LYS A 295 17.13 -13.12 0.85
N HIS A 296 17.22 -13.95 1.90
CA HIS A 296 16.25 -15.02 2.11
C HIS A 296 14.83 -14.53 2.38
N ALA A 297 14.68 -13.40 3.08
CA ALA A 297 13.39 -12.75 3.26
C ALA A 297 12.81 -12.21 1.95
N THR A 298 13.66 -11.77 1.04
CA THR A 298 13.23 -11.36 -0.30
C THR A 298 12.77 -12.57 -1.11
N GLU A 299 13.52 -13.68 -1.03
CA GLU A 299 13.17 -14.96 -1.67
C GLU A 299 11.84 -15.52 -1.15
N SER A 300 11.60 -15.50 0.16
CA SER A 300 10.34 -16.00 0.73
C SER A 300 9.13 -15.19 0.28
N VAL A 301 9.25 -13.86 0.18
CA VAL A 301 8.18 -12.98 -0.32
C VAL A 301 7.83 -13.30 -1.79
N TYR A 302 8.78 -13.76 -2.60
CA TYR A 302 8.47 -14.17 -3.98
C TYR A 302 7.55 -15.39 -4.06
N HIS A 303 7.55 -16.24 -3.04
CA HIS A 303 6.67 -17.40 -2.94
C HIS A 303 5.32 -17.08 -2.30
N GLN A 304 5.18 -15.93 -1.63
CA GLN A 304 3.91 -15.53 -1.03
C GLN A 304 2.89 -15.15 -2.09
N ARG A 305 1.66 -15.61 -1.90
CA ARG A 305 0.51 -15.27 -2.74
C ARG A 305 0.01 -13.86 -2.41
N LEU A 306 0.70 -12.84 -2.92
CA LEU A 306 0.47 -11.41 -2.66
C LEU A 306 0.33 -10.56 -3.92
N TRP A 307 0.36 -11.19 -5.08
CA TRP A 307 0.40 -10.53 -6.37
C TRP A 307 -0.96 -10.66 -7.03
N VAL A 308 -1.34 -9.61 -7.75
CA VAL A 308 -2.55 -9.57 -8.55
C VAL A 308 -2.18 -9.23 -9.97
N CYS A 309 -2.86 -9.87 -10.92
CA CYS A 309 -2.81 -9.43 -12.31
C CYS A 309 -3.70 -8.19 -12.47
N LEU A 310 -3.14 -7.12 -13.05
CA LEU A 310 -3.86 -5.87 -13.31
C LEU A 310 -4.72 -5.94 -14.57
N LEU A 311 -4.49 -6.95 -15.42
CA LEU A 311 -5.21 -7.15 -16.67
C LEU A 311 -6.48 -8.00 -16.48
N CYS A 312 -6.60 -8.69 -15.34
CA CYS A 312 -7.78 -9.48 -15.01
C CYS A 312 -8.82 -8.68 -14.23
N PRO A 313 -10.11 -9.00 -14.40
CA PRO A 313 -11.15 -8.50 -13.51
C PRO A 313 -10.80 -8.90 -12.07
N THR A 314 -10.66 -7.90 -11.21
CA THR A 314 -10.09 -7.96 -9.84
C THR A 314 -10.73 -8.98 -8.89
N VAL A 315 -11.88 -9.55 -9.24
CA VAL A 315 -12.68 -10.41 -8.34
C VAL A 315 -12.35 -11.91 -8.51
N GLN A 316 -11.75 -12.34 -9.62
CA GLN A 316 -11.75 -13.78 -9.97
C GLN A 316 -10.46 -14.56 -9.69
N GLN A 317 -9.31 -13.91 -9.43
CA GLN A 317 -8.03 -14.63 -9.46
C GLN A 317 -7.46 -15.05 -8.11
N GLY A 318 -8.06 -14.56 -7.02
CA GLY A 318 -7.39 -14.60 -5.73
C GLY A 318 -6.02 -13.93 -5.79
N LEU A 319 -5.18 -14.17 -4.79
CA LEU A 319 -3.81 -13.72 -4.80
C LEU A 319 -2.92 -14.79 -5.42
N LEU A 320 -1.95 -14.36 -6.20
CA LEU A 320 -0.93 -15.17 -6.89
C LEU A 320 0.43 -14.92 -6.26
N ASN A 321 1.36 -15.87 -6.34
CA ASN A 321 2.76 -15.53 -6.10
C ASN A 321 3.35 -14.76 -7.31
N ARG A 322 4.55 -14.18 -7.18
CA ARG A 322 5.10 -13.30 -8.24
C ARG A 322 5.26 -14.05 -9.56
N HIS A 323 5.75 -15.29 -9.50
CA HIS A 323 5.96 -16.12 -10.68
C HIS A 323 4.63 -16.54 -11.31
N GLU A 324 3.65 -16.94 -10.49
CA GLU A 324 2.29 -17.23 -10.94
C GLU A 324 1.62 -16.02 -11.59
N ALA A 325 1.79 -14.81 -11.04
CA ALA A 325 1.25 -13.58 -11.62
C ALA A 325 1.90 -13.26 -12.97
N HIS A 326 3.22 -13.37 -13.05
CA HIS A 326 3.96 -13.21 -14.31
C HIS A 326 3.49 -14.23 -15.37
N ASP A 327 3.45 -15.52 -15.01
CA ASP A 327 3.03 -16.60 -15.93
C ASP A 327 1.55 -16.50 -16.30
N HIS A 328 0.72 -16.00 -15.38
CA HIS A 328 -0.67 -15.69 -15.65
C HIS A 328 -0.78 -14.61 -16.72
N VAL A 329 -0.07 -13.49 -16.56
CA VAL A 329 -0.02 -12.42 -17.56
C VAL A 329 0.43 -12.94 -18.92
N LEU A 330 1.50 -13.75 -18.93
CA LEU A 330 2.04 -14.33 -20.16
C LEU A 330 1.01 -15.23 -20.88
N ARG A 331 0.38 -16.15 -20.15
CA ARG A 331 -0.51 -17.17 -20.73
C ARG A 331 -1.91 -16.66 -21.03
N SER A 332 -2.47 -15.84 -20.15
CA SER A 332 -3.87 -15.41 -20.23
C SER A 332 -4.05 -14.09 -20.99
N HIS A 333 -3.02 -13.24 -21.03
CA HIS A 333 -3.11 -11.92 -21.68
C HIS A 333 -2.17 -11.74 -22.86
N SER A 334 -1.43 -12.79 -23.24
CA SER A 334 -0.53 -12.79 -24.41
C SER A 334 0.48 -11.63 -24.41
N ARG A 335 0.91 -11.18 -23.22
CA ARG A 335 1.98 -10.20 -23.04
C ARG A 335 3.32 -10.95 -22.97
N PRO A 336 4.17 -10.92 -24.02
CA PRO A 336 5.41 -11.71 -24.07
C PRO A 336 6.45 -11.25 -23.04
N GLN A 337 6.32 -10.01 -22.55
CA GLN A 337 7.18 -9.44 -21.52
C GLN A 337 6.29 -8.78 -20.45
N PRO A 338 5.71 -9.56 -19.53
CA PRO A 338 4.98 -9.02 -18.39
C PRO A 338 5.82 -8.02 -17.61
N ARG A 339 5.29 -6.84 -17.34
CA ARG A 339 5.96 -5.77 -16.58
C ARG A 339 5.32 -5.62 -15.20
N GLU A 340 6.14 -5.73 -14.16
CA GLU A 340 5.73 -5.43 -12.80
C GLU A 340 5.31 -3.96 -12.64
N GLY A 341 4.24 -3.73 -11.87
CA GLY A 341 3.60 -2.42 -11.72
C GLY A 341 2.70 -2.04 -12.89
N THR A 342 2.75 -2.77 -14.01
CA THR A 342 1.92 -2.51 -15.21
C THR A 342 0.93 -3.61 -15.50
N ASP A 343 1.41 -4.84 -15.66
CA ASP A 343 0.57 -5.98 -16.00
C ASP A 343 0.19 -6.80 -14.76
N TYR A 344 1.02 -6.72 -13.72
CA TYR A 344 0.79 -7.33 -12.42
C TYR A 344 1.53 -6.53 -11.36
N MET A 345 1.03 -6.53 -10.12
CA MET A 345 1.68 -5.85 -9.01
C MET A 345 1.38 -6.56 -7.68
N ARG A 346 2.11 -6.20 -6.63
CA ARG A 346 1.75 -6.59 -5.27
C ARG A 346 0.40 -5.96 -4.93
N SER A 347 -0.55 -6.74 -4.44
CA SER A 347 -1.88 -6.25 -4.10
C SER A 347 -1.79 -5.15 -3.04
N PRO A 348 -2.38 -3.97 -3.29
CA PRO A 348 -2.47 -2.92 -2.26
C PRO A 348 -3.45 -3.30 -1.15
N SER A 349 -4.40 -4.19 -1.45
CA SER A 349 -5.48 -4.61 -0.54
C SER A 349 -5.04 -5.68 0.44
N THR A 350 -3.99 -6.43 0.12
CA THR A 350 -3.32 -7.23 1.13
C THR A 350 -2.57 -6.25 2.00
N GLY A 351 -3.16 -5.90 3.15
CA GLY A 351 -2.42 -5.25 4.22
C GLY A 351 -1.08 -5.97 4.40
N PRO A 352 -0.01 -5.26 4.79
CA PRO A 352 1.30 -5.88 4.86
C PRO A 352 1.19 -7.19 5.66
N GLN A 353 1.54 -8.31 5.02
CA GLN A 353 1.46 -9.60 5.72
C GLN A 353 2.25 -9.48 7.01
N THR A 354 1.81 -10.23 8.02
CA THR A 354 2.61 -10.48 9.22
C THR A 354 4.04 -10.73 8.79
N ALA A 355 4.94 -9.82 9.15
CA ALA A 355 6.33 -9.89 8.75
C ALA A 355 6.87 -11.27 9.10
N PRO A 356 7.50 -11.97 8.13
CA PRO A 356 7.95 -13.33 8.34
C PRO A 356 8.90 -13.35 9.54
N LEU A 357 8.74 -14.38 10.35
CA LEU A 357 9.70 -14.68 11.39
C LEU A 357 11.02 -15.05 10.70
N VAL A 358 12.17 -14.62 11.22
CA VAL A 358 13.49 -14.99 10.64
C VAL A 358 13.57 -16.50 10.45
N MET A 359 13.05 -17.28 11.40
CA MET A 359 13.06 -18.73 11.28
C MET A 359 12.25 -19.27 10.09
N GLN A 360 11.10 -18.67 9.76
CA GLN A 360 10.29 -19.11 8.61
C GLN A 360 11.03 -18.94 7.28
N LEU A 361 12.12 -18.16 7.26
CA LEU A 361 13.00 -18.05 6.11
C LEU A 361 13.88 -19.29 5.94
N TYR A 362 14.28 -19.91 7.04
CA TYR A 362 15.26 -20.98 7.08
C TYR A 362 14.68 -22.34 7.42
N ALA A 363 13.41 -22.40 7.84
CA ALA A 363 12.74 -23.63 8.21
C ALA A 363 11.22 -23.54 8.02
N GLU A 364 10.63 -24.69 7.74
CA GLU A 364 9.20 -24.90 7.63
C GLU A 364 8.69 -25.53 8.93
N GLU A 365 7.71 -24.89 9.58
CA GLU A 365 6.97 -25.55 10.65
C GLU A 365 6.02 -26.57 10.04
N ARG A 366 6.11 -27.82 10.50
CA ARG A 366 5.25 -28.90 10.05
C ARG A 366 4.26 -29.25 11.16
N PRO A 367 2.95 -29.32 10.85
CA PRO A 367 2.01 -29.89 11.78
C PRO A 367 2.36 -31.36 11.98
N SER A 368 2.72 -31.73 13.21
CA SER A 368 2.94 -33.13 13.56
C SER A 368 1.61 -33.82 13.84
N PRO A 369 1.43 -35.09 13.43
CA PRO A 369 0.23 -35.86 13.74
C PRO A 369 -0.04 -35.98 15.25
N ASN A 370 0.98 -35.78 16.10
CA ASN A 370 0.86 -35.91 17.56
C ASN A 370 0.71 -34.56 18.28
N GLY A 371 0.49 -33.46 17.54
CA GLY A 371 0.40 -32.11 18.12
C GLY A 371 1.73 -31.54 18.63
N VAL A 372 2.84 -32.24 18.42
CA VAL A 372 4.19 -31.78 18.79
C VAL A 372 4.76 -30.89 17.68
N THR A 373 5.32 -29.73 18.01
CA THR A 373 5.96 -28.86 17.00
C THR A 373 7.10 -29.58 16.29
N SER A 374 7.10 -29.57 14.95
CA SER A 374 8.16 -30.11 14.10
C SER A 374 8.68 -29.01 13.17
N TRP A 375 9.99 -28.97 12.96
CA TRP A 375 10.63 -27.99 12.09
C TRP A 375 11.56 -28.69 11.10
N LYS A 376 11.40 -28.40 9.80
CA LYS A 376 12.33 -28.87 8.76
C LYS A 376 13.21 -27.71 8.30
N CYS A 377 14.53 -27.89 8.32
CA CYS A 377 15.46 -26.92 7.74
C CYS A 377 15.25 -26.80 6.22
N HIS A 378 15.27 -25.60 5.66
CA HIS A 378 15.20 -25.38 4.21
C HIS A 378 16.55 -25.63 3.51
N GLN A 379 17.65 -25.58 4.26
CA GLN A 379 19.00 -25.69 3.70
C GLN A 379 19.57 -27.13 3.74
N CYS A 380 18.93 -28.05 4.46
CA CYS A 380 19.26 -29.47 4.45
C CYS A 380 18.05 -30.32 4.88
N ASP A 381 18.14 -31.65 4.79
CA ASP A 381 17.02 -32.54 5.15
C ASP A 381 16.85 -32.80 6.65
N SER A 382 17.48 -31.99 7.52
CA SER A 382 17.33 -32.13 8.98
C SER A 382 15.92 -31.75 9.42
N ILE A 383 15.33 -32.61 10.26
CA ILE A 383 14.01 -32.41 10.88
C ILE A 383 14.17 -32.46 12.40
N PHE A 384 13.63 -31.46 13.08
CA PHE A 384 13.67 -31.32 14.53
C PHE A 384 12.26 -31.52 15.07
N ASN A 385 12.10 -32.45 16.01
CA ASN A 385 10.81 -32.77 16.62
C ASN A 385 10.89 -32.58 18.14
N GLY A 386 9.77 -32.24 18.76
CA GLY A 386 9.67 -32.15 20.21
C GLY A 386 9.44 -30.73 20.74
N PRO A 387 9.27 -30.60 22.07
CA PRO A 387 9.12 -29.31 22.72
C PRO A 387 10.38 -28.45 22.62
N THR A 388 11.53 -29.06 22.36
CA THR A 388 12.82 -28.39 22.17
C THR A 388 13.23 -28.26 20.70
N ALA A 389 12.34 -28.61 19.76
CA ALA A 389 12.63 -28.59 18.32
C ALA A 389 13.14 -27.21 17.87
N PHE A 390 12.62 -26.15 18.47
CA PHE A 390 13.06 -24.77 18.26
C PHE A 390 14.54 -24.55 18.61
N GLN A 391 14.95 -24.90 19.84
CA GLN A 391 16.33 -24.69 20.30
C GLN A 391 17.31 -25.56 19.50
N LEU A 392 16.89 -26.76 19.10
CA LEU A 392 17.68 -27.64 18.25
C LEU A 392 17.84 -27.08 16.84
N LEU A 393 16.76 -26.54 16.25
CA LEU A 393 16.82 -25.85 14.96
C LEU A 393 17.74 -24.63 15.03
N ASP A 394 17.63 -23.79 16.05
CA ASP A 394 18.49 -22.61 16.23
C ASP A 394 19.98 -23.02 16.31
N GLY A 395 20.31 -23.99 17.18
CA GLY A 395 21.66 -24.54 17.27
C GLY A 395 22.14 -25.13 15.95
N HIS A 396 21.28 -25.83 15.22
CA HIS A 396 21.59 -26.37 13.89
C HIS A 396 21.85 -25.28 12.86
N LEU A 397 20.99 -24.27 12.76
CA LEU A 397 21.16 -23.13 11.85
C LEU A 397 22.46 -22.40 12.13
N GLN A 398 22.83 -22.22 13.40
CA GLN A 398 24.10 -21.61 13.80
C GLN A 398 25.31 -22.46 13.41
N ILE A 399 25.30 -23.76 13.70
CA ILE A 399 26.46 -24.64 13.52
C ILE A 399 26.61 -25.09 12.06
N ALA A 400 25.55 -25.64 11.47
CA ALA A 400 25.59 -26.24 10.13
C ALA A 400 25.53 -25.21 9.02
N HIS A 401 24.77 -24.12 9.23
CA HIS A 401 24.47 -23.14 8.18
C HIS A 401 25.08 -21.76 8.44
N LYS A 402 25.78 -21.59 9.58
CA LYS A 402 26.35 -20.30 10.02
C LYS A 402 25.29 -19.19 10.08
N VAL A 403 24.02 -19.55 10.21
CA VAL A 403 22.89 -18.63 10.37
C VAL A 403 22.79 -18.32 11.85
N PHE A 404 23.44 -17.22 12.24
CA PHE A 404 23.25 -16.65 13.56
C PHE A 404 21.90 -15.95 13.57
N LEU A 405 20.89 -16.60 14.17
CA LEU A 405 19.77 -15.88 14.75
C LEU A 405 20.40 -15.03 15.84
N GLN A 406 20.74 -13.78 15.54
CA GLN A 406 21.36 -12.90 16.52
C GLN A 406 20.39 -12.76 17.69
N LYS A 407 20.54 -13.60 18.73
CA LYS A 407 20.36 -13.13 20.09
C LYS A 407 21.45 -12.07 20.22
N LEU A 408 21.03 -10.82 20.29
CA LEU A 408 21.96 -9.74 20.60
C LEU A 408 22.71 -10.16 21.88
N PRO A 409 24.00 -9.84 21.99
CA PRO A 409 24.66 -9.95 23.28
C PRO A 409 23.78 -9.21 24.27
N SER A 410 23.31 -9.90 25.31
CA SER A 410 22.50 -9.31 26.37
C SER A 410 23.32 -8.19 27.00
N SER A 411 23.27 -6.98 26.45
CA SER A 411 23.95 -5.82 26.98
C SER A 411 23.14 -5.29 28.15
N ALA A 412 22.97 -6.14 29.15
CA ALA A 412 22.44 -5.89 30.48
C ALA A 412 22.54 -7.17 31.33
N GLN A 413 23.62 -7.96 31.22
CA GLN A 413 24.10 -8.62 32.43
C GLN A 413 24.96 -7.59 33.14
N THR A 414 24.35 -6.98 34.16
CA THR A 414 25.01 -6.29 35.26
C THR A 414 26.39 -6.87 35.47
N VAL A 415 27.41 -6.00 35.40
CA VAL A 415 28.72 -6.30 35.98
C VAL A 415 28.47 -6.60 37.45
N THR A 416 28.35 -7.88 37.80
CA THR A 416 28.62 -8.34 39.14
C THR A 416 30.09 -8.03 39.38
N GLN A 417 30.34 -6.98 40.16
CA GLN A 417 31.66 -6.74 40.73
C GLN A 417 32.11 -8.02 41.43
N PRO A 418 33.31 -8.57 41.13
CA PRO A 418 33.91 -9.51 42.03
C PRO A 418 34.26 -8.78 43.32
N ALA A 419 33.73 -9.30 44.42
CA ALA A 419 34.12 -8.89 45.77
C ALA A 419 35.64 -9.06 45.96
N SER A 420 36.21 -8.13 46.71
CA SER A 420 37.53 -8.17 47.37
C SER A 420 38.76 -8.13 46.46
N SER A 421 39.38 -6.95 46.39
CA SER A 421 40.85 -6.87 46.37
C SER A 421 41.36 -5.78 47.31
N VAL A 422 42.41 -6.15 48.02
CA VAL A 422 43.12 -5.41 49.06
C VAL A 422 43.72 -4.12 48.51
N ARG A 423 43.61 -3.04 49.27
CA ARG A 423 44.13 -1.69 49.00
C ARG A 423 45.67 -1.68 49.07
N PRO A 424 46.42 -1.33 48.01
CA PRO A 424 47.82 -0.97 48.13
C PRO A 424 47.97 0.50 48.57
N PRO A 425 49.10 0.86 49.23
CA PRO A 425 49.30 2.20 49.79
C PRO A 425 49.55 3.26 48.69
N ALA A 426 49.10 4.47 48.99
CA ALA A 426 49.20 5.63 48.11
C ALA A 426 50.66 6.05 47.84
N PRO A 427 51.03 6.42 46.61
CA PRO A 427 52.29 7.08 46.35
C PRO A 427 52.27 8.56 46.81
N PRO A 428 53.42 9.15 47.15
CA PRO A 428 53.51 10.48 47.72
C PRO A 428 53.28 11.58 46.67
N VAL A 429 52.62 12.64 47.13
CA VAL A 429 52.37 13.90 46.42
C VAL A 429 53.69 14.65 46.18
N PRO A 430 54.00 15.10 44.95
CA PRO A 430 55.06 16.07 44.74
C PRO A 430 54.57 17.52 44.98
N ALA A 431 55.41 18.29 45.65
CA ALA A 431 55.24 19.72 45.94
C ALA A 431 55.26 20.59 44.65
N PRO A 432 54.67 21.80 44.68
CA PRO A 432 54.63 22.72 43.54
C PRO A 432 55.91 23.56 43.45
N VAL A 433 55.99 24.42 42.41
CA VAL A 433 56.88 25.61 42.19
C VAL A 433 57.90 25.41 41.03
N PRO A 434 58.28 26.43 40.23
CA PRO A 434 57.53 27.54 39.62
C PRO A 434 57.80 27.70 38.09
N ALA A 435 57.09 28.61 37.42
CA ALA A 435 57.51 29.21 36.14
C ALA A 435 58.75 30.11 36.36
N PRO A 436 59.64 30.36 35.35
CA PRO A 436 59.32 31.42 34.38
C PRO A 436 60.05 31.37 33.00
N ALA A 437 59.66 32.37 32.18
CA ALA A 437 60.48 33.18 31.27
C ALA A 437 60.44 32.91 29.75
N ALA A 438 60.08 34.00 29.08
CA ALA A 438 59.99 34.27 27.65
C ALA A 438 61.29 34.13 26.86
N ALA A 439 61.18 33.82 25.55
CA ALA A 439 62.01 34.42 24.52
C ALA A 439 61.42 34.34 23.09
N ARG A 440 61.24 35.54 22.52
CA ARG A 440 61.22 36.02 21.13
C ARG A 440 61.39 35.08 19.90
N ALA A 441 60.48 35.31 18.96
CA ALA A 441 60.64 35.71 17.55
C ALA A 441 61.14 34.72 16.47
N LYS A 442 60.32 34.54 15.40
CA LYS A 442 60.57 35.07 14.03
C LYS A 442 59.37 34.81 13.09
N LYS A 443 59.00 35.83 12.30
CA LYS A 443 58.11 35.81 11.09
C LYS A 443 58.76 34.98 9.95
N PRO A 444 58.03 34.48 8.93
CA PRO A 444 57.69 35.27 7.72
C PRO A 444 56.28 34.98 7.13
N VAL A 445 55.53 35.99 6.67
CA VAL A 445 55.28 36.40 5.25
C VAL A 445 53.95 35.86 4.70
N VAL A 446 53.08 36.82 4.30
CA VAL A 446 51.79 36.69 3.59
C VAL A 446 52.06 36.61 2.07
N PRO A 447 51.12 36.20 1.19
CA PRO A 447 50.15 37.19 0.71
C PRO A 447 48.71 36.67 0.52
N SER A 448 47.81 37.58 0.84
CA SER A 448 46.38 37.60 0.60
C SER A 448 46.06 37.69 -0.89
N GLY A 449 45.05 36.96 -1.34
CA GLY A 449 44.37 37.19 -2.62
C GLY A 449 42.91 37.52 -2.37
N GLN A 450 42.56 38.80 -2.41
CA GLN A 450 41.19 39.27 -2.58
C GLN A 450 40.96 39.50 -4.08
N VAL A 451 39.86 38.96 -4.60
CA VAL A 451 39.27 39.37 -5.88
C VAL A 451 37.90 39.95 -5.56
N ALA A 452 37.71 41.21 -5.93
CA ALA A 452 36.44 41.91 -5.92
C ALA A 452 36.11 42.31 -7.36
N VAL A 453 34.89 42.04 -7.84
CA VAL A 453 34.20 42.79 -8.90
C VAL A 453 32.68 42.69 -8.64
N PRO A 454 31.88 43.76 -8.87
CA PRO A 454 30.59 44.02 -8.23
C PRO A 454 29.39 43.75 -9.14
N PHE A 455 28.17 43.73 -8.59
CA PHE A 455 26.97 44.23 -9.27
C PHE A 455 25.90 44.72 -8.29
N LEU A 456 25.20 45.75 -8.73
CA LEU A 456 24.28 46.65 -8.02
C LEU A 456 22.84 46.10 -7.87
N LEU A 457 22.19 46.58 -6.80
CA LEU A 457 20.79 47.02 -6.63
C LEU A 457 19.64 46.07 -7.03
N ASP A 458 18.75 45.76 -6.08
CA ASP A 458 17.52 46.56 -5.92
C ASP A 458 16.86 46.39 -4.54
N ASN A 459 16.22 47.48 -4.11
CA ASN A 459 15.54 47.71 -2.83
C ASN A 459 14.20 46.96 -2.71
N HIS A 460 13.80 46.59 -1.49
CA HIS A 460 12.55 47.05 -0.88
C HIS A 460 12.50 46.74 0.63
N GLU A 461 11.71 47.55 1.32
CA GLU A 461 11.75 47.88 2.73
C GLU A 461 11.27 46.77 3.67
N ILE A 462 11.95 46.59 4.80
CA ILE A 462 11.41 45.90 5.98
C ILE A 462 10.89 46.97 6.94
N GLY A 463 9.57 47.14 6.98
CA GLY A 463 8.89 47.90 8.01
C GLY A 463 9.00 47.21 9.36
N SER A 464 9.64 47.87 10.33
CA SER A 464 9.68 47.47 11.73
C SER A 464 8.50 48.12 12.45
N TYR A 465 7.60 47.32 13.02
CA TYR A 465 6.55 47.81 13.92
C TYR A 465 6.99 47.58 15.37
N ASN A 466 7.32 48.68 16.06
CA ASN A 466 7.34 48.74 17.52
C ASN A 466 5.90 49.00 18.00
N LEU A 467 5.30 48.04 18.71
CA LEU A 467 4.04 48.27 19.42
C LEU A 467 4.35 48.71 20.85
N THR A 468 3.98 49.94 21.17
CA THR A 468 4.08 50.54 22.50
C THR A 468 2.83 50.28 23.35
N TYR A 469 3.10 50.17 24.64
CA TYR A 469 2.23 49.81 25.75
C TYR A 469 1.25 50.95 26.09
N SER A 470 0.01 50.98 25.56
CA SER A 470 -0.99 51.98 26.04
C SER A 470 -2.48 51.74 25.74
N THR A 471 -2.96 50.50 25.51
CA THR A 471 -4.39 50.29 25.26
C THR A 471 -4.98 49.08 25.98
N VAL A 472 -4.91 49.08 27.31
CA VAL A 472 -5.80 48.29 28.18
C VAL A 472 -6.16 49.15 29.38
N LYS A 473 -7.16 50.01 29.22
CA LYS A 473 -7.76 50.74 30.33
C LYS A 473 -9.22 51.03 30.05
N ASP A 474 -9.97 49.95 29.82
CA ASP A 474 -11.41 49.86 30.06
C ASP A 474 -11.71 48.37 30.25
N TYR A 475 -12.56 48.04 31.23
CA TYR A 475 -12.84 46.70 31.80
C TYR A 475 -11.99 46.27 33.00
N VAL A 476 -12.06 47.05 34.08
CA VAL A 476 -11.97 46.53 35.45
C VAL A 476 -13.05 47.21 36.30
N CYS A 477 -14.12 46.49 36.60
CA CYS A 477 -14.93 46.60 37.82
C CYS A 477 -15.90 45.41 37.85
N LEU A 478 -16.09 44.81 39.04
CA LEU A 478 -16.66 43.48 39.35
C LEU A 478 -15.54 42.42 39.33
N THR A 479 -14.98 41.94 40.43
CA THR A 479 -15.51 41.73 41.79
C THR A 479 -14.37 41.68 42.81
N ASP A 480 -14.48 42.46 43.88
CA ASP A 480 -13.84 42.15 45.16
C ASP A 480 -14.66 41.06 45.88
N GLU A 481 -13.99 40.36 46.81
CA GLU A 481 -14.50 39.34 47.75
C GLU A 481 -14.53 37.87 47.28
N CYS A 482 -13.45 37.13 47.55
CA CYS A 482 -13.49 35.95 48.44
C CYS A 482 -12.08 35.33 48.58
N SER A 483 -11.49 35.58 49.74
CA SER A 483 -10.36 34.82 50.30
C SER A 483 -10.75 33.38 50.63
N ASN A 484 -9.79 32.47 50.44
CA ASN A 484 -9.72 31.09 50.96
C ASN A 484 -10.66 30.04 50.37
N GLY A 485 -10.09 29.15 49.55
CA GLY A 485 -10.66 27.83 49.26
C GLY A 485 -10.28 27.31 47.89
N THR A 486 -9.40 26.32 47.84
CA THR A 486 -9.10 25.48 46.68
C THR A 486 -10.41 24.97 46.06
N ARG A 487 -10.70 25.38 44.81
CA ARG A 487 -11.67 24.71 43.95
C ARG A 487 -11.03 24.45 42.59
N SER A 488 -11.05 23.18 42.19
CA SER A 488 -10.64 22.76 40.85
C SER A 488 -11.59 23.36 39.82
N PHE A 489 -11.02 23.93 38.76
CA PHE A 489 -11.75 24.37 37.59
C PHE A 489 -12.30 23.13 36.85
N ASP A 490 -13.62 22.94 36.85
CA ASP A 490 -14.27 21.83 36.14
C ASP A 490 -14.60 22.25 34.69
N LEU A 491 -13.72 21.84 33.77
CA LEU A 491 -13.87 22.06 32.33
C LEU A 491 -15.09 21.35 31.71
N ASN A 492 -15.73 20.40 32.42
CA ASN A 492 -16.88 19.67 31.87
C ASN A 492 -18.20 20.46 31.98
N GLY A 493 -18.31 21.42 32.90
CA GLY A 493 -19.50 22.28 33.02
C GLY A 493 -19.68 23.23 31.83
N VAL A 494 -18.58 23.76 31.29
CA VAL A 494 -18.58 24.69 30.13
C VAL A 494 -18.95 23.95 28.84
N LYS A 495 -18.53 22.69 28.71
CA LYS A 495 -18.81 21.86 27.53
C LYS A 495 -20.30 21.52 27.36
N ASN A 496 -21.03 21.44 28.46
CA ASN A 496 -22.46 21.10 28.46
C ASN A 496 -23.39 22.31 28.24
N HIS A 497 -22.90 23.54 28.45
CA HIS A 497 -23.70 24.75 28.19
C HIS A 497 -23.59 25.25 26.74
N LEU A 498 -22.54 24.88 26.02
CA LEU A 498 -22.30 25.29 24.62
C LEU A 498 -22.96 24.38 23.57
N ASN A 499 -23.59 23.27 23.97
CA ASN A 499 -24.24 22.32 23.05
C ASN A 499 -25.71 22.65 22.73
N GLY A 500 -26.20 23.85 23.07
CA GLY A 500 -27.60 24.22 22.93
C GLY A 500 -27.83 25.50 22.14
N ARG A 501 -27.84 25.39 20.80
CA ARG A 501 -28.20 26.42 19.80
C ARG A 501 -27.24 27.61 19.69
N TRP A 502 -26.71 27.86 18.50
CA TRP A 502 -26.91 29.06 17.66
C TRP A 502 -26.08 28.89 16.37
N VAL A 503 -26.70 29.30 15.27
CA VAL A 503 -26.21 29.21 13.89
C VAL A 503 -25.57 30.56 13.53
N ASN A 504 -24.37 30.49 12.94
CA ASN A 504 -23.65 31.50 12.19
C ASN A 504 -23.17 32.77 12.94
N GLU A 505 -21.90 33.12 12.69
CA GLU A 505 -21.24 34.42 12.99
C GLU A 505 -20.68 34.70 14.39
N THR A 506 -20.00 33.75 15.06
CA THR A 506 -19.10 34.09 16.20
C THR A 506 -17.89 33.14 16.38
N SER A 507 -17.31 32.59 15.31
CA SER A 507 -16.10 31.75 15.44
C SER A 507 -14.83 32.57 15.71
N ASP A 508 -14.74 33.80 15.22
CA ASP A 508 -13.52 34.62 15.29
C ASP A 508 -13.22 35.19 16.67
N ILE A 509 -14.25 35.46 17.48
CA ILE A 509 -14.08 36.01 18.83
C ILE A 509 -13.63 34.90 19.79
N CYS A 510 -14.18 33.68 19.64
CA CYS A 510 -13.79 32.52 20.44
C CYS A 510 -12.36 32.06 20.15
N TRP A 511 -11.90 32.17 18.90
CA TRP A 511 -10.54 31.80 18.53
C TRP A 511 -9.50 32.79 19.08
N LYS A 512 -9.79 34.11 19.04
CA LYS A 512 -8.93 35.15 19.61
C LYS A 512 -8.87 35.09 21.15
N LEU A 513 -9.97 34.73 21.81
CA LEU A 513 -10.02 34.60 23.28
C LEU A 513 -9.20 33.40 23.77
N MET A 514 -9.20 32.28 23.03
CA MET A 514 -8.37 31.12 23.38
C MET A 514 -6.87 31.36 23.18
N HIS A 515 -6.49 32.14 22.15
CA HIS A 515 -5.08 32.44 21.90
C HIS A 515 -4.49 33.44 22.91
N TRP A 516 -5.32 34.30 23.52
CA TRP A 516 -4.92 35.22 24.58
C TRP A 516 -4.82 34.55 25.97
N LEU A 517 -5.57 33.47 26.22
CA LEU A 517 -5.51 32.70 27.46
C LEU A 517 -4.36 31.67 27.51
N GLN A 518 -3.71 31.41 26.37
CA GLN A 518 -2.54 30.51 26.27
C GLN A 518 -1.19 31.23 26.23
N ALA A 519 -1.18 32.57 26.13
CA ALA A 519 0.01 33.42 26.26
C ALA A 519 0.00 34.12 27.62
#